data_AF-E1JZT1-F1
#
_entry.id   AF-E1JZT1-F1
#
_cell.length_a   1.000
_cell.length_b   1.000
_cell.length_c   1.000
_cell.angle_alpha   90.00
_cell.angle_beta   90.00
_cell.angle_gamma   90.00
#
_symmetry.space_group_name_H-M   'P 1'
#
loop_
_entity.id
_entity.type
_entity.pdbx_description
1 polymer ?
#
loop_
_entity_poly.entity_id
_entity_poly.type
_entity_poly.pdbx_seq_one_letter_code
_entity_poly.pdbx_strand_id
1 'polypeptide(L)'
;MDWDFFAFFMPGERRPAPAARDAGILAARSLAGEYLSRARARLDGLAALLETDDRRDAALVAALLAEDLDAAGDVLAQDAVMRLAEVRAMLGPLPPAADLAAFAAKARARLAALEKALANRIAGPWRTDADRFTARAARRVRLALVVLVLVVAGAIVFGDAVAKKRRAFVAAVTLERQRAEATAALAGLADMAARAKAAAGKPLWEITGRNCSRCGCQGRDLRIVPDGDKCVRQWREALARIGHAAGASDKELARYARDPWGAPYLLNENEGESPDFPCLPDTFATAGQKGFAGDGDDIEAAVPNAFCPK
;
A
#
# COMPACT_ATOMS: atom_id res chain seq x y z
N MET A 1 -22.81 11.86 33.46
CA MET A 1 -22.87 12.79 32.31
C MET A 1 -22.93 11.91 31.09
N ASP A 2 -24.14 11.64 30.61
CA ASP A 2 -24.34 10.67 29.52
C ASP A 2 -23.97 11.33 28.19
N TRP A 3 -22.88 10.86 27.61
CA TRP A 3 -22.43 11.31 26.29
C TRP A 3 -23.32 10.71 25.21
N ASP A 4 -24.12 11.54 24.53
CA ASP A 4 -24.88 11.11 23.35
C ASP A 4 -23.97 11.14 22.11
N PHE A 5 -23.38 9.99 21.78
CA PHE A 5 -22.53 9.81 20.60
C PHE A 5 -23.21 10.32 19.31
N PHE A 6 -24.53 10.20 19.18
CA PHE A 6 -25.24 10.63 17.96
C PHE A 6 -25.32 12.16 17.83
N ALA A 7 -25.21 12.90 18.93
CA ALA A 7 -25.21 14.37 18.90
C ALA A 7 -24.02 14.93 18.10
N PHE A 8 -22.87 14.24 18.11
CA PHE A 8 -21.69 14.64 17.32
C PHE A 8 -21.96 14.65 15.81
N PHE A 9 -22.81 13.72 15.33
CA PHE A 9 -23.15 13.60 13.90
C PHE A 9 -24.42 14.36 13.51
N MET A 10 -25.02 15.06 14.47
CA MET A 10 -26.27 15.80 14.32
C MET A 10 -26.11 17.24 14.85
N PRO A 11 -25.17 18.04 14.33
CA PRO A 11 -24.89 19.38 14.87
C PRO A 11 -26.15 20.25 14.80
N GLY A 12 -26.51 20.83 15.95
CA GLY A 12 -27.69 21.69 16.10
C GLY A 12 -29.02 20.96 16.26
N GLU A 13 -29.08 19.63 16.10
CA GLU A 13 -30.29 18.85 16.33
C GLU A 13 -30.21 18.11 17.68
N ARG A 14 -31.15 18.39 18.59
CA ARG A 14 -31.29 17.63 19.83
C ARG A 14 -32.15 16.40 19.59
N ARG A 15 -31.82 15.29 20.27
CA ARG A 15 -32.68 14.11 20.27
C ARG A 15 -34.07 14.51 20.81
N PRO A 16 -35.16 14.27 20.06
CA PRO A 16 -36.49 14.64 20.52
C PRO A 16 -36.84 13.82 21.77
N ALA A 17 -37.39 14.49 22.79
CA ALA A 17 -37.96 13.80 23.94
C ALA A 17 -39.17 12.95 23.51
N PRO A 18 -39.45 11.83 24.18
CA PRO A 18 -40.66 11.06 23.91
C PRO A 18 -41.90 11.93 24.07
N ALA A 19 -42.75 12.03 23.04
CA ALA A 19 -43.99 12.78 23.12
C ALA A 19 -45.04 11.96 23.87
N ALA A 20 -45.93 12.63 24.63
CA ALA A 20 -47.02 11.94 25.34
C ALA A 20 -47.91 11.10 24.40
N ARG A 21 -48.09 11.56 23.15
CA ARG A 21 -48.82 10.81 22.10
C ARG A 21 -48.17 9.47 21.72
N ASP A 22 -46.87 9.32 21.95
CA ASP A 22 -46.11 8.10 21.62
C ASP A 22 -46.17 7.08 22.77
N ALA A 23 -46.69 7.43 23.94
CA ALA A 23 -46.68 6.57 25.13
C ALA A 23 -47.34 5.21 24.89
N GLY A 24 -48.49 5.18 24.20
CA GLY A 24 -49.18 3.93 23.85
C GLY A 24 -48.37 3.04 22.91
N ILE A 25 -47.68 3.65 21.94
CA ILE A 25 -46.79 2.94 21.02
C ILE A 25 -45.58 2.35 21.76
N LEU A 26 -44.97 3.13 22.66
CA LEU A 26 -43.84 2.69 23.45
C LEU A 26 -44.22 1.56 24.42
N ALA A 27 -45.40 1.66 25.05
CA ALA A 27 -45.93 0.60 25.90
C ALA A 27 -46.18 -0.69 25.10
N ALA A 28 -46.82 -0.60 23.92
CA ALA A 28 -47.05 -1.76 23.04
C ALA A 28 -45.72 -2.40 22.57
N ARG A 29 -44.71 -1.59 22.27
CA ARG A 29 -43.35 -2.08 21.93
C ARG A 29 -42.70 -2.82 23.08
N SER A 30 -42.73 -2.24 24.29
CA SER A 30 -42.14 -2.85 25.50
C SER A 30 -42.81 -4.18 25.77
N LEU A 31 -44.14 -4.20 25.77
CA LEU A 31 -44.93 -5.38 26.04
C LEU A 31 -44.67 -6.50 25.00
N ALA A 32 -44.68 -6.17 23.71
CA ALA A 32 -44.32 -7.13 22.66
C ALA A 32 -42.88 -7.66 22.83
N GLY A 33 -41.93 -6.77 23.15
CA GLY A 33 -40.54 -7.15 23.40
C GLY A 33 -40.38 -8.08 24.60
N GLU A 34 -41.11 -7.83 25.69
CA GLU A 34 -41.13 -8.67 26.88
C GLU A 34 -41.66 -10.07 26.58
N TYR A 35 -42.80 -10.18 25.88
CA TYR A 35 -43.35 -11.48 25.46
C TYR A 35 -42.37 -12.26 24.58
N LEU A 36 -41.77 -11.62 23.57
CA LEU A 36 -40.81 -12.27 22.67
C LEU A 36 -39.53 -12.70 23.40
N SER A 37 -39.05 -11.90 24.36
CA SER A 37 -37.89 -12.25 25.17
C SER A 37 -38.16 -13.46 26.06
N ARG A 38 -39.34 -13.52 26.71
CA ARG A 38 -39.74 -14.68 27.51
C ARG A 38 -39.95 -15.92 26.64
N ALA A 39 -40.59 -15.78 25.49
CA ALA A 39 -40.76 -16.86 24.53
C ALA A 39 -39.42 -17.43 24.06
N ARG A 40 -38.41 -16.58 23.79
CA ARG A 40 -37.06 -17.05 23.44
C ARG A 40 -36.44 -17.87 24.57
N ALA A 41 -36.44 -17.35 25.79
CA ALA A 41 -35.90 -18.06 26.95
C ALA A 41 -36.63 -19.40 27.21
N ARG A 42 -37.95 -19.44 27.04
CA ARG A 42 -38.77 -20.67 27.17
C ARG A 42 -38.51 -21.66 26.04
N LEU A 43 -38.26 -21.19 24.81
CA LEU A 43 -37.90 -22.05 23.69
C LEU A 43 -36.52 -22.70 23.91
N ASP A 44 -35.55 -21.94 24.43
CA ASP A 44 -34.23 -22.46 24.78
C ASP A 44 -34.33 -23.47 25.94
N GLY A 45 -35.12 -23.15 26.97
CA GLY A 45 -35.41 -24.06 28.09
C GLY A 45 -36.12 -25.35 27.65
N LEU A 46 -37.08 -25.25 26.74
CA LEU A 46 -37.77 -26.41 26.16
C LEU A 46 -36.80 -27.34 25.44
N ALA A 47 -35.85 -26.79 24.66
CA ALA A 47 -34.83 -27.58 23.99
C ALA A 47 -33.98 -28.36 24.99
N ALA A 48 -33.49 -27.70 26.05
CA ALA A 48 -32.70 -28.34 27.11
C ALA A 48 -33.46 -29.44 27.88
N LEU A 49 -34.75 -29.24 28.15
CA LEU A 49 -35.59 -30.24 28.82
C LEU A 49 -35.85 -31.47 27.92
N LEU A 50 -35.99 -31.27 26.61
CA LEU A 50 -36.12 -32.38 25.66
C LEU A 50 -34.83 -33.20 25.54
N GLU A 51 -33.66 -32.58 25.67
CA GLU A 51 -32.36 -33.27 25.69
C GLU A 51 -32.18 -34.15 26.95
N THR A 52 -32.83 -33.78 28.06
CA THR A 52 -32.76 -34.49 29.34
C THR A 52 -33.93 -35.46 29.57
N ASP A 53 -34.83 -35.60 28.59
CA ASP A 53 -36.06 -36.40 28.65
C ASP A 53 -37.02 -36.03 29.82
N ASP A 54 -36.94 -34.79 30.32
CA ASP A 54 -37.90 -34.28 31.31
C ASP A 54 -39.19 -33.83 30.63
N ARG A 55 -40.01 -34.82 30.26
CA ARG A 55 -41.24 -34.60 29.47
C ARG A 55 -42.29 -33.80 30.20
N ARG A 56 -42.33 -33.85 31.54
CA ARG A 56 -43.34 -33.13 32.33
C ARG A 56 -43.05 -31.63 32.31
N ASP A 57 -41.81 -31.26 32.59
CA ASP A 57 -41.42 -29.85 32.61
C ASP A 57 -41.37 -29.29 31.19
N ALA A 58 -40.94 -30.09 30.21
CA ALA A 58 -41.03 -29.72 28.79
C ALA A 58 -42.48 -29.43 28.36
N ALA A 59 -43.44 -30.25 28.80
CA ALA A 59 -44.86 -30.06 28.51
C ALA A 59 -45.41 -28.75 29.11
N LEU A 60 -44.97 -28.38 30.32
CA LEU A 60 -45.34 -27.12 30.98
C LEU A 60 -44.72 -25.90 30.29
N VAL A 61 -43.41 -25.95 30.02
CA VAL A 61 -42.69 -24.87 29.33
C VAL A 61 -43.26 -24.65 27.92
N ALA A 62 -43.66 -25.72 27.23
CA ALA A 62 -44.32 -25.62 25.92
C ALA A 62 -45.68 -24.90 25.98
N ALA A 63 -46.47 -25.07 27.06
CA ALA A 63 -47.73 -24.35 27.25
C ALA A 63 -47.49 -22.85 27.48
N LEU A 64 -46.56 -22.53 28.38
CA LEU A 64 -46.15 -21.14 28.67
C LEU A 64 -45.55 -20.43 27.45
N LEU A 65 -44.77 -21.16 26.64
CA LEU A 65 -44.25 -20.66 25.37
C LEU A 65 -45.37 -20.32 24.37
N ALA A 66 -46.40 -21.18 24.29
CA ALA A 66 -47.55 -20.95 23.43
C ALA A 66 -48.30 -19.67 23.80
N GLU A 67 -48.56 -19.47 25.10
CA GLU A 67 -49.25 -18.29 25.63
C GLU A 67 -48.48 -17.00 25.36
N ASP A 68 -47.16 -16.96 25.60
CA ASP A 68 -46.35 -15.77 25.30
C ASP A 68 -46.36 -15.43 23.80
N LEU A 69 -46.27 -16.44 22.92
CA LEU A 69 -46.26 -16.23 21.47
C LEU A 69 -47.62 -15.77 20.93
N ASP A 70 -48.72 -16.30 21.47
CA ASP A 70 -50.06 -15.83 21.11
C ASP A 70 -50.32 -14.41 21.64
N ALA A 71 -49.91 -14.11 22.89
CA ALA A 71 -50.01 -12.76 23.45
C ALA A 71 -49.16 -11.74 22.67
N ALA A 72 -47.95 -12.10 22.25
CA ALA A 72 -47.15 -11.28 21.33
C ALA A 72 -47.85 -11.07 19.98
N GLY A 73 -48.49 -12.12 19.45
CA GLY A 73 -49.31 -12.06 18.23
C GLY A 73 -50.46 -11.06 18.34
N ASP A 74 -51.20 -11.11 19.45
CA ASP A 74 -52.32 -10.21 19.73
C ASP A 74 -51.85 -8.75 19.82
N VAL A 75 -50.76 -8.47 20.55
CA VAL A 75 -50.18 -7.11 20.65
C VAL A 75 -49.73 -6.57 19.28
N LEU A 76 -49.24 -7.45 18.40
CA LEU A 76 -48.78 -7.09 17.05
C LEU A 76 -49.93 -7.06 16.01
N ALA A 77 -51.15 -7.40 16.41
CA ALA A 77 -52.29 -7.68 15.54
C ALA A 77 -51.88 -8.57 14.36
N GLN A 78 -51.32 -9.73 14.70
CA GLN A 78 -50.92 -10.79 13.78
C GLN A 78 -51.83 -12.00 14.01
N ASP A 79 -53.03 -11.94 13.41
CA ASP A 79 -53.99 -13.02 13.45
C ASP A 79 -53.37 -14.27 12.83
N ALA A 80 -53.14 -15.28 13.67
CA ALA A 80 -52.80 -16.60 13.19
C ALA A 80 -54.09 -17.34 12.85
N VAL A 81 -54.06 -18.13 11.77
CA VAL A 81 -55.18 -19.03 11.42
C VAL A 81 -55.47 -20.02 12.56
N MET A 82 -54.48 -20.34 13.38
CA MET A 82 -54.60 -21.18 14.57
C MET A 82 -53.66 -20.70 15.66
N ARG A 83 -54.16 -20.55 16.90
CA ARG A 83 -53.37 -20.12 18.06
C ARG A 83 -52.44 -21.25 18.52
N LEU A 84 -51.21 -20.92 18.90
CA LEU A 84 -50.27 -21.96 19.36
C LEU A 84 -50.73 -22.64 20.64
N ALA A 85 -51.48 -21.93 21.50
CA ALA A 85 -52.09 -22.52 22.68
C ALA A 85 -53.09 -23.63 22.33
N GLU A 86 -53.87 -23.45 21.26
CA GLU A 86 -54.77 -24.48 20.74
C GLU A 86 -53.97 -25.67 20.16
N VAL A 87 -52.92 -25.38 19.38
CA VAL A 87 -52.01 -26.42 18.86
C VAL A 87 -51.40 -27.23 19.99
N ARG A 88 -50.95 -26.56 21.07
CA ARG A 88 -50.38 -27.22 22.23
C ARG A 88 -51.43 -28.03 23.01
N ALA A 89 -52.64 -27.52 23.19
CA ALA A 89 -53.72 -28.21 23.90
C ALA A 89 -54.12 -29.53 23.20
N MET A 90 -54.11 -29.56 21.86
CA MET A 90 -54.42 -30.76 21.07
C MET A 90 -53.42 -31.91 21.28
N LEU A 91 -52.21 -31.65 21.78
CA LEU A 91 -51.22 -32.68 22.07
C LEU A 91 -51.51 -33.45 23.39
N GLY A 92 -52.51 -33.02 24.17
CA GLY A 92 -52.83 -33.60 25.47
C GLY A 92 -51.92 -33.12 26.62
N PRO A 93 -52.14 -33.63 27.86
CA PRO A 93 -51.45 -33.13 29.05
C PRO A 93 -49.96 -33.49 29.08
N LEU A 94 -49.61 -34.71 28.64
CA LEU A 94 -48.24 -35.23 28.63
C LEU A 94 -47.89 -35.85 27.26
N PRO A 95 -47.63 -35.00 26.25
CA PRO A 95 -47.32 -35.47 24.91
C PRO A 95 -46.00 -36.24 24.81
N PRO A 96 -45.84 -37.12 23.81
CA PRO A 96 -44.55 -37.69 23.43
C PRO A 96 -43.49 -36.62 23.14
N ALA A 97 -42.22 -36.93 23.40
CA ALA A 97 -41.10 -36.03 23.15
C ALA A 97 -41.00 -35.58 21.68
N ALA A 98 -41.33 -36.47 20.74
CA ALA A 98 -41.36 -36.16 19.31
C ALA A 98 -42.39 -35.07 18.96
N ASP A 99 -43.57 -35.10 19.60
CA ASP A 99 -44.62 -34.10 19.38
C ASP A 99 -44.23 -32.75 19.99
N LEU A 100 -43.57 -32.76 21.15
CA LEU A 100 -43.01 -31.54 21.76
C LEU A 100 -41.89 -30.93 20.91
N ALA A 101 -41.03 -31.76 20.31
CA ALA A 101 -39.99 -31.28 19.39
C ALA A 101 -40.60 -30.66 18.12
N ALA A 102 -41.65 -31.29 17.56
CA ALA A 102 -42.39 -30.73 16.43
C ALA A 102 -43.09 -29.41 16.80
N PHE A 103 -43.66 -29.32 17.99
CA PHE A 103 -44.20 -28.07 18.53
C PHE A 103 -43.13 -26.99 18.67
N ALA A 104 -41.95 -27.31 19.25
CA ALA A 104 -40.85 -26.38 19.40
C ALA A 104 -40.37 -25.81 18.05
N ALA A 105 -40.32 -26.64 17.00
CA ALA A 105 -40.00 -26.18 15.65
C ALA A 105 -41.03 -25.17 15.11
N LYS A 106 -42.33 -25.43 15.31
CA LYS A 106 -43.41 -24.49 14.95
C LYS A 106 -43.31 -23.19 15.76
N ALA A 107 -43.08 -23.29 17.06
CA ALA A 107 -42.91 -22.15 17.96
C ALA A 107 -41.71 -21.28 17.55
N ARG A 108 -40.58 -21.88 17.18
CA ARG A 108 -39.40 -21.17 16.64
C ARG A 108 -39.72 -20.39 15.37
N ALA A 109 -40.42 -21.02 14.42
CA ALA A 109 -40.84 -20.35 13.20
C ALA A 109 -41.79 -19.17 13.48
N ARG A 110 -42.74 -19.35 14.42
CA ARG A 110 -43.66 -18.28 14.85
C ARG A 110 -42.91 -17.14 15.55
N LEU A 111 -41.98 -17.44 16.44
CA LEU A 111 -41.13 -16.44 17.11
C LEU A 111 -40.39 -15.57 16.09
N ALA A 112 -39.70 -16.19 15.12
CA ALA A 112 -38.98 -15.46 14.07
C ALA A 112 -39.93 -14.58 13.22
N ALA A 113 -41.13 -15.07 12.91
CA ALA A 113 -42.13 -14.29 12.18
C ALA A 113 -42.63 -13.09 12.99
N LEU A 114 -42.88 -13.25 14.28
CA LEU A 114 -43.32 -12.17 15.17
C LEU A 114 -42.22 -11.13 15.42
N GLU A 115 -40.97 -11.55 15.57
CA GLU A 115 -39.82 -10.64 15.66
C GLU A 115 -39.69 -9.78 14.40
N LYS A 116 -39.83 -10.39 13.23
CA LYS A 116 -39.88 -9.67 11.95
C LYS A 116 -41.08 -8.72 11.88
N ALA A 117 -42.25 -9.14 12.36
CA ALA A 117 -43.44 -8.29 12.39
C ALA A 117 -43.27 -7.08 13.32
N LEU A 118 -42.69 -7.27 14.52
CA LEU A 118 -42.35 -6.19 15.44
C LEU A 118 -41.36 -5.21 14.80
N ALA A 119 -40.30 -5.70 14.16
CA ALA A 119 -39.34 -4.85 13.44
C ALA A 119 -40.02 -4.02 12.32
N ASN A 120 -40.91 -4.64 11.55
CA ASN A 120 -41.68 -3.95 10.50
C ASN A 120 -42.63 -2.89 11.08
N ARG A 121 -43.31 -3.19 12.19
CA ARG A 121 -44.18 -2.24 12.89
C ARG A 121 -43.38 -1.04 13.39
N ILE A 122 -42.23 -1.28 14.03
CA ILE A 122 -41.29 -0.24 14.50
C ILE A 122 -40.80 0.64 13.34
N ALA A 123 -40.51 0.04 12.19
CA ALA A 123 -40.06 0.76 11.00
C ALA A 123 -41.17 1.58 10.31
N GLY A 124 -42.43 1.18 10.51
CA GLY A 124 -43.62 1.79 9.90
C GLY A 124 -44.54 2.47 10.92
N PRO A 125 -45.74 1.91 11.20
CA PRO A 125 -46.80 2.57 11.94
C PRO A 125 -46.45 2.90 13.40
N TRP A 126 -45.50 2.18 14.01
CA TRP A 126 -45.07 2.47 15.37
C TRP A 126 -43.88 3.43 15.42
N ARG A 127 -43.39 3.94 14.28
CA ARG A 127 -42.17 4.75 14.25
C ARG A 127 -42.33 6.08 14.97
N THR A 128 -41.48 6.33 15.97
CA THR A 128 -41.46 7.58 16.76
C THR A 128 -40.52 8.63 16.16
N ASP A 129 -40.60 9.86 16.67
CA ASP A 129 -39.66 10.93 16.33
C ASP A 129 -38.22 10.59 16.74
N ALA A 130 -38.05 9.91 17.88
CA ALA A 130 -36.75 9.43 18.33
C ALA A 130 -36.15 8.41 17.35
N ASP A 131 -36.97 7.50 16.80
CA ASP A 131 -36.51 6.52 15.79
C ASP A 131 -36.12 7.20 14.46
N ARG A 132 -36.83 8.26 14.08
CA ARG A 132 -36.46 9.08 12.91
C ARG A 132 -35.11 9.76 13.14
N PHE A 133 -34.87 10.29 14.34
CA PHE A 133 -33.60 10.90 14.71
C PHE A 133 -32.45 9.90 14.66
N THR A 134 -32.57 8.74 15.34
CA THR A 134 -31.52 7.72 15.37
C THR A 134 -31.22 7.16 13.97
N ALA A 135 -32.25 6.94 13.14
CA ALA A 135 -32.06 6.48 11.77
C ALA A 135 -31.29 7.51 10.91
N ARG A 136 -31.59 8.80 11.06
CA ARG A 136 -30.85 9.88 10.37
C ARG A 136 -29.41 9.96 10.87
N ALA A 137 -29.21 9.93 12.18
CA ALA A 137 -27.89 9.97 12.78
C ALA A 137 -27.03 8.78 12.32
N ALA A 138 -27.58 7.56 12.32
CA ALA A 138 -26.91 6.37 11.83
C ALA A 138 -26.54 6.47 10.34
N ARG A 139 -27.42 7.03 9.49
CA ARG A 139 -27.11 7.29 8.08
C ARG A 139 -25.94 8.28 7.94
N ARG A 140 -25.92 9.37 8.72
CA ARG A 140 -24.81 10.34 8.71
C ARG A 140 -23.50 9.72 9.20
N VAL A 141 -23.52 8.91 10.25
CA VAL A 141 -22.35 8.15 10.73
C VAL A 141 -21.80 7.25 9.64
N ARG A 142 -22.65 6.47 8.96
CA ARG A 142 -22.22 5.60 7.85
C ARG A 142 -21.60 6.40 6.71
N LEU A 143 -22.21 7.52 6.33
CA LEU A 143 -21.67 8.41 5.31
C LEU A 143 -20.30 8.99 5.72
N ALA A 144 -20.17 9.46 6.96
CA ALA A 144 -18.91 9.99 7.48
C ALA A 144 -17.81 8.92 7.48
N LEU A 145 -18.13 7.69 7.83
CA LEU A 145 -17.18 6.57 7.79
C LEU A 145 -16.74 6.26 6.35
N VAL A 146 -17.67 6.25 5.38
CA VAL A 146 -17.33 6.08 3.97
C VAL A 146 -16.41 7.20 3.49
N VAL A 147 -16.71 8.46 3.82
CA VAL A 147 -15.87 9.61 3.47
C VAL A 147 -14.48 9.48 4.10
N LEU A 148 -14.39 9.10 5.37
CA LEU A 148 -13.11 8.89 6.05
C LEU A 148 -12.27 7.81 5.36
N VAL A 149 -12.87 6.67 5.02
CA VAL A 149 -12.19 5.58 4.30
C VAL A 149 -11.69 6.07 2.94
N LEU A 150 -12.50 6.83 2.19
CA LEU A 150 -12.10 7.38 0.90
C LEU A 150 -10.94 8.38 1.03
N VAL A 151 -10.95 9.24 2.05
CA VAL A 151 -9.86 10.19 2.31
C VAL A 151 -8.58 9.46 2.66
N VAL A 152 -8.64 8.45 3.53
CA VAL A 152 -7.46 7.65 3.92
C VAL A 152 -6.90 6.88 2.70
N ALA A 153 -7.76 6.20 1.94
CA ALA A 153 -7.35 5.49 0.73
C ALA A 153 -6.73 6.44 -0.31
N GLY A 154 -7.34 7.61 -0.52
CA GLY A 154 -6.82 8.66 -1.40
C GLY A 154 -5.45 9.16 -0.96
N ALA A 155 -5.25 9.39 0.35
CA ALA A 155 -3.98 9.82 0.90
C ALA A 155 -2.85 8.79 0.70
N ILE A 156 -3.16 7.49 0.87
CA ILE A 156 -2.19 6.40 0.64
C ILE A 156 -1.75 6.38 -0.83
N VAL A 157 -2.71 6.34 -1.76
CA VAL A 157 -2.41 6.29 -3.21
C VAL A 157 -1.65 7.53 -3.67
N PHE A 158 -2.03 8.71 -3.18
CA PHE A 158 -1.34 9.95 -3.51
C PHE A 158 0.09 9.98 -2.94
N GLY A 159 0.28 9.51 -1.71
CA GLY A 159 1.58 9.40 -1.07
C GLY A 159 2.57 8.54 -1.88
N ASP A 160 2.13 7.38 -2.34
CA ASP A 160 2.95 6.47 -3.16
C ASP A 160 3.33 7.10 -4.50
N ALA A 161 2.39 7.79 -5.16
CA ALA A 161 2.64 8.48 -6.42
C ALA A 161 3.70 9.58 -6.27
N VAL A 162 3.60 10.39 -5.21
CA VAL A 162 4.57 11.44 -4.90
C VAL A 162 5.95 10.84 -4.57
N ALA A 163 5.99 9.78 -3.76
CA ALA A 163 7.23 9.09 -3.41
C ALA A 163 7.95 8.53 -4.66
N LYS A 164 7.20 7.91 -5.59
CA LYS A 164 7.74 7.41 -6.86
C LYS A 164 8.34 8.53 -7.71
N LYS A 165 7.63 9.67 -7.83
CA LYS A 165 8.12 10.83 -8.59
C LYS A 165 9.38 11.44 -7.97
N ARG A 166 9.46 11.53 -6.64
CA ARG A 166 10.66 12.01 -5.94
C ARG A 166 11.87 11.11 -6.19
N ARG A 167 11.72 9.78 -6.11
CA ARG A 167 12.82 8.84 -6.39
C ARG A 167 13.32 8.97 -7.83
N ALA A 168 12.41 9.06 -8.80
CA ALA A 168 12.76 9.25 -10.21
C ALA A 168 13.49 10.58 -10.44
N PHE A 169 13.04 11.67 -9.80
CA PHE A 169 13.69 12.97 -9.90
C PHE A 169 15.10 12.96 -9.30
N VAL A 170 15.28 12.39 -8.10
CA VAL A 170 16.60 12.27 -7.47
C VAL A 170 17.56 11.45 -8.33
N ALA A 171 17.08 10.33 -8.90
CA ALA A 171 17.89 9.51 -9.81
C ALA A 171 18.33 10.31 -11.06
N ALA A 172 17.40 11.06 -11.67
CA ALA A 172 17.71 11.89 -12.84
C ALA A 172 18.73 12.99 -12.53
N VAL A 173 18.54 13.73 -11.43
CA VAL A 173 19.48 14.78 -11.00
C VAL A 173 20.86 14.20 -10.66
N THR A 174 20.91 13.01 -10.06
CA THR A 174 22.19 12.34 -9.75
C THR A 174 22.92 11.96 -11.03
N LEU A 175 22.22 11.44 -12.03
CA LEU A 175 22.80 11.09 -13.33
C LEU A 175 23.38 12.32 -14.04
N GLU A 176 22.62 13.42 -14.11
CA GLU A 176 23.09 14.67 -14.72
C GLU A 176 24.32 15.24 -14.00
N ARG A 177 24.33 15.18 -12.67
CA ARG A 177 25.51 15.57 -11.88
C ARG A 177 26.73 14.70 -12.21
N GLN A 178 26.56 13.38 -12.24
CA GLN A 178 27.65 12.46 -12.57
C GLN A 178 28.18 12.69 -13.99
N ARG A 179 27.31 12.97 -14.96
CA ARG A 179 27.71 13.33 -16.33
C ARG A 179 28.52 14.64 -16.35
N ALA A 180 28.05 15.67 -15.66
CA ALA A 180 28.78 16.94 -15.56
C ALA A 180 30.16 16.76 -14.89
N GLU A 181 30.24 15.97 -13.81
CA GLU A 181 31.50 15.63 -13.14
C GLU A 181 32.44 14.84 -14.08
N ALA A 182 31.92 13.89 -14.85
CA ALA A 182 32.70 13.13 -15.82
C ALA A 182 33.23 14.01 -16.96
N THR A 183 32.39 14.88 -17.54
CA THR A 183 32.81 15.83 -18.58
C THR A 183 33.88 16.78 -18.08
N ALA A 184 33.73 17.32 -16.86
CA ALA A 184 34.74 18.19 -16.25
C ALA A 184 36.06 17.45 -15.99
N ALA A 185 35.99 16.20 -15.53
CA ALA A 185 37.18 15.39 -15.30
C ALA A 185 37.91 15.05 -16.61
N LEU A 186 37.18 14.69 -17.66
CA LEU A 186 37.75 14.45 -18.99
C LEU A 186 38.42 15.69 -19.57
N ALA A 187 37.81 16.87 -19.40
CA ALA A 187 38.44 18.14 -19.79
C ALA A 187 39.74 18.40 -19.01
N GLY A 188 39.75 18.11 -17.71
CA GLY A 188 40.97 18.21 -16.87
C GLY A 188 42.06 17.21 -17.28
N LEU A 189 41.69 15.98 -17.64
CA LEU A 189 42.60 14.98 -18.19
C LEU A 189 43.18 15.43 -19.54
N ALA A 190 42.34 15.96 -20.44
CA ALA A 190 42.79 16.49 -21.73
C ALA A 190 43.76 17.66 -21.57
N ASP A 191 43.50 18.59 -20.65
CA ASP A 191 44.41 19.69 -20.34
C ASP A 191 45.73 19.19 -19.72
N MET A 192 45.67 18.25 -18.77
CA MET A 192 46.85 17.61 -18.19
C MET A 192 47.70 16.92 -19.27
N ALA A 193 47.08 16.18 -20.18
CA ALA A 193 47.75 15.54 -21.30
C ALA A 193 48.38 16.56 -22.26
N ALA A 194 47.69 17.66 -22.58
CA ALA A 194 48.25 18.72 -23.41
C ALA A 194 49.50 19.35 -22.75
N ARG A 195 49.47 19.60 -21.44
CA ARG A 195 50.63 20.07 -20.66
C ARG A 195 51.78 19.06 -20.68
N ALA A 196 51.49 17.77 -20.51
CA ALA A 196 52.49 16.70 -20.60
C ALA A 196 53.18 16.67 -21.97
N LYS A 197 52.42 16.75 -23.06
CA LYS A 197 52.94 16.80 -24.44
C LYS A 197 53.83 18.01 -24.65
N ALA A 198 53.40 19.19 -24.21
CA ALA A 198 54.16 20.43 -24.33
C ALA A 198 55.47 20.39 -23.54
N ALA A 199 55.45 19.86 -22.31
CA ALA A 199 56.64 19.76 -21.46
C ALA A 199 57.65 18.71 -21.96
N ALA A 200 57.17 17.58 -22.47
CA ALA A 200 58.04 16.49 -22.94
C ALA A 200 58.49 16.66 -24.40
N GLY A 201 57.76 17.45 -25.21
CA GLY A 201 57.98 17.56 -26.66
C GLY A 201 57.70 16.25 -27.41
N LYS A 202 56.79 15.41 -26.90
CA LYS A 202 56.51 14.06 -27.40
C LYS A 202 55.00 13.77 -27.47
N PRO A 203 54.54 12.90 -28.38
CA PRO A 203 53.16 12.41 -28.41
C PRO A 203 52.85 11.53 -27.18
N LEU A 204 51.55 11.34 -26.87
CA LEU A 204 51.16 10.62 -25.64
C LEU A 204 51.64 9.17 -25.62
N TRP A 205 51.67 8.45 -26.74
CA TRP A 205 52.09 7.05 -26.76
C TRP A 205 53.57 6.88 -26.36
N GLU A 206 54.42 7.87 -26.63
CA GLU A 206 55.81 7.89 -26.16
C GLU A 206 55.90 8.18 -24.66
N ILE A 207 55.04 9.08 -24.16
CA ILE A 207 54.99 9.45 -22.73
C ILE A 207 54.47 8.27 -21.90
N THR A 208 53.38 7.64 -22.32
CA THR A 208 52.78 6.48 -21.64
C THR A 208 53.57 5.19 -21.89
N GLY A 209 54.33 5.13 -23.00
CA GLY A 209 55.02 3.92 -23.46
C GLY A 209 54.06 2.86 -23.99
N ARG A 210 52.83 3.25 -24.37
CA ARG A 210 51.75 2.39 -24.85
C ARG A 210 51.03 3.08 -25.99
N ASN A 211 50.66 2.30 -26.99
CA ASN A 211 49.90 2.77 -28.14
C ASN A 211 48.36 2.59 -27.93
N CYS A 212 47.95 1.86 -26.89
CA CYS A 212 46.54 1.73 -26.54
C CYS A 212 46.34 1.36 -25.07
N SER A 213 46.11 2.36 -24.23
CA SER A 213 45.85 2.17 -22.80
C SER A 213 44.45 1.62 -22.53
N ARG A 214 43.47 1.86 -23.41
CA ARG A 214 42.13 1.26 -23.33
C ARG A 214 42.06 -0.20 -23.82
N CYS A 215 43.11 -0.72 -24.46
CA CYS A 215 43.08 -2.05 -25.06
C CYS A 215 43.07 -3.14 -23.98
N GLY A 216 41.96 -3.88 -23.91
CA GLY A 216 41.72 -4.88 -22.87
C GLY A 216 40.61 -4.50 -21.88
N CYS A 217 40.01 -3.32 -22.04
CA CYS A 217 38.83 -2.87 -21.30
C CYS A 217 37.49 -3.31 -21.94
N GLN A 218 37.50 -3.94 -23.13
CA GLN A 218 36.27 -4.30 -23.84
C GLN A 218 35.52 -5.50 -23.22
N GLY A 219 34.22 -5.55 -23.46
CA GLY A 219 33.38 -6.73 -23.26
C GLY A 219 33.01 -7.06 -21.81
N ARG A 220 33.23 -6.15 -20.86
CA ARG A 220 32.86 -6.34 -19.45
C ARG A 220 32.50 -5.03 -18.75
N ASP A 221 31.80 -5.14 -17.62
CA ASP A 221 31.46 -4.01 -16.76
C ASP A 221 32.68 -3.54 -15.96
N LEU A 222 33.18 -2.36 -16.32
CA LEU A 222 34.38 -1.74 -15.77
C LEU A 222 34.17 -1.11 -14.38
N ARG A 223 32.93 -1.04 -13.88
CA ARG A 223 32.65 -0.50 -12.53
C ARG A 223 33.01 -1.49 -11.43
N ILE A 224 32.99 -2.78 -11.76
CA ILE A 224 33.22 -3.88 -10.82
C ILE A 224 34.55 -4.59 -11.02
N VAL A 225 35.39 -4.14 -11.96
CA VAL A 225 36.70 -4.75 -12.18
C VAL A 225 37.65 -4.50 -11.00
N PRO A 226 38.37 -5.53 -10.52
CA PRO A 226 39.31 -5.38 -9.43
C PRO A 226 40.50 -4.51 -9.82
N ASP A 227 41.17 -3.93 -8.83
CA ASP A 227 42.35 -3.06 -9.06
C ASP A 227 43.52 -3.77 -9.78
N GLY A 228 43.57 -5.09 -9.72
CA GLY A 228 44.51 -5.94 -10.45
C GLY A 228 44.07 -6.30 -11.88
N ASP A 229 42.97 -5.76 -12.39
CA ASP A 229 42.57 -5.96 -13.78
C ASP A 229 43.55 -5.26 -14.73
N LYS A 230 43.81 -5.87 -15.90
CA LYS A 230 44.73 -5.32 -16.91
C LYS A 230 44.34 -3.89 -17.31
N CYS A 231 43.05 -3.63 -17.51
CA CYS A 231 42.51 -2.32 -17.87
C CYS A 231 42.84 -1.27 -16.80
N VAL A 232 42.57 -1.58 -15.53
CA VAL A 232 42.81 -0.65 -14.40
C VAL A 232 44.30 -0.36 -14.23
N ARG A 233 45.16 -1.37 -14.36
CA ARG A 233 46.61 -1.18 -14.28
C ARG A 233 47.14 -0.32 -15.42
N GLN A 234 46.72 -0.59 -16.64
CA GLN A 234 47.13 0.20 -17.81
C GLN A 234 46.72 1.66 -17.66
N TRP A 235 45.48 1.92 -17.23
CA TRP A 235 45.02 3.26 -16.92
C TRP A 235 45.88 3.94 -15.83
N ARG A 236 46.11 3.27 -14.70
CA ARG A 236 46.93 3.83 -13.61
C ARG A 236 48.35 4.17 -14.04
N GLU A 237 48.99 3.30 -14.82
CA GLU A 237 50.33 3.53 -15.34
C GLU A 237 50.37 4.71 -16.32
N ALA A 238 49.40 4.80 -17.23
CA ALA A 238 49.29 5.91 -18.16
C ALA A 238 49.06 7.24 -17.42
N LEU A 239 48.10 7.26 -16.47
CA LEU A 239 47.80 8.44 -15.66
C LEU A 239 49.02 8.90 -14.86
N ALA A 240 49.76 7.98 -14.23
CA ALA A 240 50.97 8.33 -13.48
C ALA A 240 52.06 8.95 -14.37
N ARG A 241 52.28 8.42 -15.57
CA ARG A 241 53.27 8.96 -16.53
C ARG A 241 52.87 10.32 -17.07
N ILE A 242 51.59 10.48 -17.44
CA ILE A 242 51.03 11.76 -17.90
C ILE A 242 51.14 12.80 -16.77
N GLY A 243 50.72 12.44 -15.56
CA GLY A 243 50.80 13.31 -14.39
C GLY A 243 52.23 13.74 -14.06
N HIS A 244 53.18 12.80 -14.07
CA HIS A 244 54.59 13.10 -13.85
C HIS A 244 55.14 14.07 -14.92
N ALA A 245 54.84 13.83 -16.20
CA ALA A 245 55.26 14.72 -17.29
C ALA A 245 54.60 16.11 -17.22
N ALA A 246 53.36 16.19 -16.72
CA ALA A 246 52.64 17.45 -16.51
C ALA A 246 52.99 18.17 -15.20
N GLY A 247 53.79 17.56 -14.31
CA GLY A 247 54.06 18.09 -12.96
C GLY A 247 52.85 18.06 -12.01
N ALA A 248 51.88 17.17 -12.24
CA ALA A 248 50.70 17.01 -11.40
C ALA A 248 51.04 16.36 -10.06
N SER A 249 50.34 16.76 -8.99
CA SER A 249 50.51 16.16 -7.66
C SER A 249 49.76 14.83 -7.54
N ASP A 250 50.18 13.95 -6.62
CA ASP A 250 49.46 12.70 -6.30
C ASP A 250 47.98 12.95 -5.93
N LYS A 251 47.70 14.06 -5.25
CA LYS A 251 46.34 14.48 -4.90
C LYS A 251 45.49 14.85 -6.13
N GLU A 252 46.12 15.44 -7.14
CA GLU A 252 45.47 15.73 -8.41
C GLU A 252 45.21 14.43 -9.18
N LEU A 253 46.19 13.54 -9.27
CA LEU A 253 46.04 12.23 -9.93
C LEU A 253 44.98 11.34 -9.28
N ALA A 254 44.86 11.36 -7.96
CA ALA A 254 43.86 10.59 -7.23
C ALA A 254 42.41 10.92 -7.67
N ARG A 255 42.15 12.15 -8.16
CA ARG A 255 40.82 12.56 -8.65
C ARG A 255 40.45 11.90 -9.98
N TYR A 256 41.43 11.41 -10.72
CA TYR A 256 41.26 10.78 -12.02
C TYR A 256 41.45 9.26 -11.98
N ALA A 257 41.52 8.67 -10.78
CA ALA A 257 41.70 7.23 -10.64
C ALA A 257 40.52 6.44 -11.25
N ARG A 258 39.29 6.91 -11.04
CA ARG A 258 38.04 6.34 -11.54
C ARG A 258 37.03 7.46 -11.85
N ASP A 259 36.10 7.17 -12.74
CA ASP A 259 35.00 8.05 -13.10
C ASP A 259 33.89 8.07 -12.03
N PRO A 260 32.88 8.95 -12.16
CA PRO A 260 31.79 9.06 -11.16
C PRO A 260 30.93 7.81 -11.00
N TRP A 261 31.05 6.83 -11.89
CA TRP A 261 30.37 5.53 -11.82
C TRP A 261 31.28 4.40 -11.34
N GLY A 262 32.56 4.70 -11.09
CA GLY A 262 33.55 3.79 -10.54
C GLY A 262 34.35 3.01 -11.59
N ALA A 263 34.21 3.29 -12.88
CA ALA A 263 35.07 2.67 -13.90
C ALA A 263 36.41 3.43 -14.04
N PRO A 264 37.52 2.79 -14.42
CA PRO A 264 38.71 3.52 -14.87
C PRO A 264 38.37 4.37 -16.10
N TYR A 265 39.00 5.53 -16.23
CA TYR A 265 38.97 6.26 -17.50
C TYR A 265 39.74 5.47 -18.58
N LEU A 266 39.39 5.76 -19.82
CA LEU A 266 39.95 5.13 -21.00
C LEU A 266 40.80 6.16 -21.74
N LEU A 267 41.92 5.71 -22.28
CA LEU A 267 42.79 6.53 -23.11
C LEU A 267 43.09 5.78 -24.40
N ASN A 268 42.99 6.50 -25.52
CA ASN A 268 43.34 6.05 -26.84
C ASN A 268 44.41 6.97 -27.43
N GLU A 269 45.66 6.53 -27.37
CA GLU A 269 46.83 7.26 -27.85
C GLU A 269 47.00 7.17 -29.37
N ASN A 270 46.09 7.77 -30.14
CA ASN A 270 46.08 7.70 -31.59
C ASN A 270 47.13 8.59 -32.29
N GLU A 271 47.64 9.61 -31.61
CA GLU A 271 48.46 10.65 -32.27
C GLU A 271 49.78 10.09 -32.80
N GLY A 272 49.99 10.19 -34.11
CA GLY A 272 51.23 9.74 -34.75
C GLY A 272 51.38 8.22 -34.85
N GLU A 273 50.34 7.43 -34.54
CA GLU A 273 50.37 5.98 -34.73
C GLU A 273 50.35 5.57 -36.22
N SER A 274 49.63 6.33 -37.04
CA SER A 274 49.54 6.10 -38.49
C SER A 274 50.30 7.18 -39.27
N PRO A 275 51.21 6.80 -40.19
CA PRO A 275 51.88 7.75 -41.08
C PRO A 275 50.89 8.55 -41.94
N ASP A 276 49.75 7.94 -42.25
CA ASP A 276 48.71 8.52 -43.11
C ASP A 276 47.85 9.56 -42.36
N PHE A 277 47.83 9.50 -41.02
CA PHE A 277 47.01 10.37 -40.18
C PHE A 277 47.79 10.85 -38.94
N PRO A 278 48.88 11.62 -39.13
CA PRO A 278 49.74 12.06 -38.03
C PRO A 278 49.01 12.96 -37.02
N CYS A 279 47.88 13.53 -37.41
CA CYS A 279 47.11 14.51 -36.63
C CYS A 279 45.83 13.97 -36.01
N LEU A 280 45.63 12.65 -35.96
CA LEU A 280 44.50 12.09 -35.20
C LEU A 280 44.64 12.47 -33.72
N PRO A 281 43.63 13.10 -33.11
CA PRO A 281 43.72 13.47 -31.71
C PRO A 281 43.70 12.22 -30.83
N ASP A 282 44.48 12.25 -29.76
CA ASP A 282 44.30 11.31 -28.66
C ASP A 282 42.92 11.56 -28.02
N THR A 283 42.29 10.53 -27.47
CA THR A 283 40.99 10.67 -26.82
C THR A 283 40.99 10.06 -25.42
N PHE A 284 40.46 10.81 -24.47
CA PHE A 284 40.01 10.26 -23.19
C PHE A 284 38.53 9.91 -23.27
N ALA A 285 38.13 8.84 -22.59
CA ALA A 285 36.72 8.48 -22.47
C ALA A 285 36.39 7.94 -21.07
N THR A 286 35.10 7.97 -20.72
CA THR A 286 34.50 7.17 -19.64
C THR A 286 33.59 6.12 -20.28
N ALA A 287 33.46 4.97 -19.64
CA ALA A 287 32.52 3.91 -20.04
C ALA A 287 31.06 4.17 -19.59
N GLY A 288 30.79 5.38 -19.09
CA GLY A 288 29.46 5.84 -18.72
C GLY A 288 28.84 5.12 -17.52
N GLN A 289 27.54 5.34 -17.34
CA GLN A 289 26.74 4.76 -16.27
C GLN A 289 26.69 3.24 -16.35
N LYS A 290 26.71 2.69 -17.57
CA LYS A 290 26.65 1.23 -17.80
C LYS A 290 27.97 0.54 -17.51
N GLY A 291 29.09 1.24 -17.63
CA GLY A 291 30.42 0.68 -17.40
C GLY A 291 30.95 -0.17 -18.56
N PHE A 292 30.34 -0.10 -19.76
CA PHE A 292 30.78 -0.86 -20.93
C PHE A 292 31.40 0.08 -21.95
N ALA A 293 32.71 -0.07 -22.16
CA ALA A 293 33.43 0.72 -23.15
C ALA A 293 32.94 0.43 -24.58
N GLY A 294 32.82 1.47 -25.38
CA GLY A 294 32.42 1.44 -26.79
C GLY A 294 30.92 1.36 -27.01
N ASP A 295 30.11 1.74 -26.01
CA ASP A 295 28.66 1.80 -26.13
C ASP A 295 28.13 3.24 -26.25
N GLY A 296 26.81 3.42 -26.36
CA GLY A 296 26.20 4.74 -26.56
C GLY A 296 26.17 5.66 -25.32
N ASP A 297 26.73 5.25 -24.19
CA ASP A 297 26.82 6.05 -22.96
C ASP A 297 28.24 6.53 -22.65
N ASP A 298 29.19 6.23 -23.54
CA ASP A 298 30.54 6.76 -23.47
C ASP A 298 30.53 8.29 -23.63
N ILE A 299 31.32 8.98 -22.80
CA ILE A 299 31.61 10.41 -22.94
C ILE A 299 33.08 10.53 -23.30
N GLU A 300 33.38 11.22 -24.39
CA GLU A 300 34.75 11.38 -24.89
C GLU A 300 35.19 12.84 -24.85
N ALA A 301 36.49 13.06 -24.65
CA ALA A 301 37.15 14.34 -24.83
C ALA A 301 38.43 14.15 -25.65
N ALA A 302 38.56 14.93 -26.71
CA ALA A 302 39.76 14.97 -27.51
C ALA A 302 40.87 15.74 -26.77
N VAL A 303 42.09 15.22 -26.84
CA VAL A 303 43.30 15.91 -26.37
C VAL A 303 43.79 16.83 -27.48
N PRO A 304 44.02 18.13 -27.21
CA PRO A 304 44.63 19.01 -28.18
C PRO A 304 45.96 18.47 -28.72
N ASN A 305 46.12 18.54 -30.04
CA ASN A 305 47.37 18.17 -30.70
C ASN A 305 48.38 19.32 -30.58
N ALA A 306 49.58 19.02 -30.07
CA ALA A 306 50.63 20.03 -29.88
C ALA A 306 51.57 20.15 -31.11
N PHE A 307 51.51 19.19 -32.02
CA PHE A 307 52.47 19.01 -33.13
C PHE A 307 51.86 19.25 -34.50
N CYS A 308 50.54 19.35 -34.61
CA CYS A 308 49.84 19.62 -35.84
C CYS A 308 49.47 21.11 -36.01
N PRO A 309 49.58 21.66 -37.23
CA PRO A 309 49.20 23.04 -37.51
C PRO A 309 47.70 23.26 -37.26
N LYS A 310 47.36 24.44 -36.74
CA LYS A 310 45.98 24.90 -36.51
C LYS A 310 45.29 25.32 -37.79
#